data_AF-A0AAD6TBQ9-F1
#
_entry.id   AF-A0AAD6TBQ9-F1
#
_cell.length_a   1.000
_cell.length_b   1.000
_cell.length_c   1.000
_cell.angle_alpha   90.00
_cell.angle_beta   90.00
_cell.angle_gamma   90.00
#
_symmetry.space_group_name_H-M   'P 1'
#
loop_
_entity.id
_entity.type
_entity.pdbx_description
1 polymer ?
#
loop_
_entity_poly.entity_id
_entity_poly.type
_entity_poly.pdbx_seq_one_letter_code
_entity_poly.pdbx_strand_id
1 'polypeptide(L)'
;MPNRRLRTFLSELIYQPTWTSFLPPIQRGDEVEQMRLILGALAAMSGPPPDPLTTIIAYLGLSSYFFHKNDFHRGQEFWTLASDTVLKHDLDLALTVPIVENETTTYSLHPLTDASELRSAFSNLIFLALDVELVLAVPPIIKPRLLDQFDLLMDTQVVNNADLNFARAKSIRMLSQSRRVTAAWDAGKAQRQSPGAPWFESYWKLIERLNAHIGSLNHTHLRISFLDAHTAELTVKLCLIVAIAALADLHGIFAPSHAESSRRYRDTVVEIVSISSTFTVDDCRYLDPILSLSWAIATKRILENQVVYDNQQSIIAAIRACNLNLQQMLPYVPDFECISHPVPPLQYQNVFYSAGHNR
;
A
#
# COMPACT_ATOMS: atom_id res chain seq x y z
N MET A 1 -12.40 28.63 10.47
CA MET A 1 -11.52 29.19 9.43
C MET A 1 -10.07 28.69 9.54
N PRO A 2 -9.42 28.62 10.72
CA PRO A 2 -8.04 28.09 10.87
C PRO A 2 -7.91 26.61 10.49
N ASN A 3 -8.86 25.77 10.93
CA ASN A 3 -8.82 24.32 10.65
C ASN A 3 -8.86 23.98 9.17
N ARG A 4 -9.56 24.76 8.32
CA ARG A 4 -9.65 24.44 6.89
C ARG A 4 -8.33 24.66 6.16
N ARG A 5 -7.58 25.73 6.48
CA ARG A 5 -6.26 25.97 5.88
C ARG A 5 -5.23 24.97 6.37
N LEU A 6 -5.26 24.64 7.67
CA LEU A 6 -4.42 23.59 8.24
C LEU A 6 -4.75 22.23 7.61
N ARG A 7 -6.03 21.88 7.46
CA ARG A 7 -6.45 20.66 6.76
C ARG A 7 -6.01 20.66 5.31
N THR A 8 -6.18 21.75 4.55
CA THR A 8 -5.70 21.80 3.16
C THR A 8 -4.19 21.57 3.10
N PHE A 9 -3.40 22.23 3.95
CA PHE A 9 -1.95 22.02 4.02
C PHE A 9 -1.58 20.57 4.41
N LEU A 10 -2.20 20.02 5.45
CA LEU A 10 -1.97 18.64 5.89
C LEU A 10 -2.46 17.62 4.84
N SER A 11 -3.53 17.93 4.13
CA SER A 11 -4.08 17.13 3.04
C SER A 11 -3.13 17.11 1.85
N GLU A 12 -2.47 18.23 1.55
CA GLU A 12 -1.42 18.30 0.53
C GLU A 12 -0.17 17.51 0.93
N LEU A 13 0.12 17.36 2.23
CA LEU A 13 1.23 16.54 2.73
C LEU A 13 0.92 15.04 2.73
N ILE A 14 -0.34 14.65 2.93
CA ILE A 14 -0.76 13.25 3.13
C ILE A 14 -1.33 12.61 1.88
N TYR A 15 -1.99 13.39 1.03
CA TYR A 15 -2.51 12.94 -0.25
C TYR A 15 -1.49 13.04 -1.38
N GLN A 16 -0.24 13.34 -1.02
CA GLN A 16 0.90 12.98 -1.85
C GLN A 16 0.94 11.44 -1.98
N PRO A 17 1.16 10.87 -3.17
CA PRO A 17 0.87 9.46 -3.44
C PRO A 17 1.63 8.45 -2.61
N THR A 18 2.72 8.84 -1.96
CA THR A 18 3.72 7.90 -1.44
C THR A 18 4.45 8.42 -0.21
N TRP A 19 5.11 7.50 0.48
CA TRP A 19 5.97 7.78 1.63
C TRP A 19 7.16 8.68 1.27
N THR A 20 7.51 8.75 -0.02
CA THR A 20 8.72 9.37 -0.56
C THR A 20 8.52 10.80 -1.03
N SER A 21 7.28 11.21 -1.27
CA SER A 21 6.99 12.48 -1.93
C SER A 21 6.98 13.67 -0.98
N PHE A 22 7.55 13.55 0.22
CA PHE A 22 7.63 14.66 1.16
C PHE A 22 8.36 15.88 0.59
N LEU A 23 9.24 15.78 -0.42
CA LEU A 23 9.81 16.96 -1.08
C LEU A 23 10.34 16.72 -2.51
N PRO A 24 10.31 17.72 -3.43
CA PRO A 24 11.31 17.85 -4.50
C PRO A 24 12.71 18.08 -3.89
N PRO A 25 13.83 17.99 -4.65
CA PRO A 25 15.16 18.27 -4.12
C PRO A 25 15.34 19.78 -3.86
N ILE A 26 14.67 20.31 -2.84
CA ILE A 26 14.74 21.70 -2.39
C ILE A 26 15.00 21.63 -0.88
N GLN A 27 16.19 22.11 -0.51
CA GLN A 27 16.76 22.39 0.81
C GLN A 27 16.22 21.58 2.00
N ARG A 28 17.10 20.78 2.65
CA ARG A 28 16.87 20.09 3.95
C ARG A 28 16.26 20.97 5.08
N GLY A 29 16.23 22.29 4.92
CA GLY A 29 15.58 23.23 5.84
C GLY A 29 14.04 23.18 5.79
N ASP A 30 13.45 22.98 4.61
CA ASP A 30 12.00 23.10 4.40
C ASP A 30 11.23 21.93 5.04
N GLU A 31 11.83 20.74 5.07
CA GLU A 31 11.25 19.54 5.67
C GLU A 31 11.07 19.68 7.19
N VAL A 32 12.11 20.19 7.86
CA VAL A 32 12.12 20.42 9.31
C VAL A 32 11.13 21.53 9.65
N GLU A 33 11.01 22.54 8.79
CA GLU A 33 10.02 23.59 8.95
C GLU A 33 8.59 23.07 8.78
N GLN A 34 8.31 22.25 7.77
CA GLN A 34 7.01 21.59 7.60
C GLN A 34 6.66 20.68 8.78
N MET A 35 7.59 19.90 9.29
CA MET A 35 7.35 19.08 10.49
C MET A 35 7.17 19.92 11.74
N ARG A 36 7.90 21.04 11.87
CA ARG A 36 7.63 22.04 12.92
C ARG A 36 6.29 22.71 12.74
N LEU A 37 5.76 22.84 11.52
CA LEU A 37 4.41 23.32 11.28
C LEU A 37 3.36 22.27 11.64
N ILE A 38 3.59 20.97 11.39
CA ILE A 38 2.67 19.91 11.83
C ILE A 38 2.69 19.78 13.35
N LEU A 39 3.87 19.65 13.96
CA LEU A 39 4.05 19.58 15.42
C LEU A 39 3.62 20.88 16.09
N GLY A 40 3.92 22.02 15.46
CA GLY A 40 3.50 23.34 15.90
C GLY A 40 1.99 23.52 15.78
N ALA A 41 1.34 22.99 14.74
CA ALA A 41 -0.11 22.94 14.66
C ALA A 41 -0.69 22.06 15.76
N LEU A 42 -0.11 20.88 16.01
CA LEU A 42 -0.49 19.98 17.11
C LEU A 42 -0.32 20.63 18.49
N ALA A 43 0.77 21.38 18.70
CA ALA A 43 1.16 21.97 19.99
C ALA A 43 0.60 23.37 20.25
N ALA A 44 0.49 24.22 19.22
CA ALA A 44 -0.08 25.58 19.30
C ALA A 44 -1.60 25.56 19.44
N MET A 45 -2.23 24.38 19.36
CA MET A 45 -3.62 24.16 19.78
C MET A 45 -3.75 24.15 21.31
N SER A 46 -3.30 25.23 21.97
CA SER A 46 -3.67 25.56 23.34
C SER A 46 -5.14 26.02 23.48
N GLY A 47 -5.95 25.84 22.43
CA GLY A 47 -7.39 26.10 22.36
C GLY A 47 -8.22 24.81 22.45
N PRO A 48 -9.49 24.80 21.98
CA PRO A 48 -10.27 23.57 21.93
C PRO A 48 -9.57 22.52 21.06
N PRO A 49 -9.63 21.24 21.43
CA PRO A 49 -8.94 20.19 20.69
C PRO A 49 -9.37 20.18 19.23
N PRO A 50 -8.46 19.88 18.28
CA PRO A 50 -8.80 19.71 16.88
C PRO A 50 -9.91 18.67 16.73
N ASP A 51 -10.65 18.78 15.62
CA ASP A 51 -11.55 17.70 15.27
C ASP A 51 -10.76 16.39 15.04
N PRO A 52 -11.39 15.23 15.28
CA PRO A 52 -10.69 13.93 15.22
C PRO A 52 -10.03 13.66 13.86
N LEU A 53 -10.66 14.10 12.76
CA LEU A 53 -10.14 13.89 11.41
C LEU A 53 -8.81 14.62 11.18
N THR A 54 -8.75 15.90 11.56
CA THR A 54 -7.51 16.68 11.49
C THR A 54 -6.39 16.05 12.32
N THR A 55 -6.73 15.47 13.47
CA THR A 55 -5.79 14.76 14.35
C THR A 55 -5.24 13.50 13.69
N ILE A 56 -6.11 12.67 13.09
CA ILE A 56 -5.71 11.46 12.37
C ILE A 56 -4.77 11.81 11.22
N ILE A 57 -5.17 12.79 10.41
CA ILE A 57 -4.38 13.32 9.31
C ILE A 57 -2.99 13.72 9.82
N ALA A 58 -2.90 14.60 10.83
CA ALA A 58 -1.61 15.02 11.37
C ALA A 58 -0.72 13.85 11.84
N TYR A 59 -1.28 12.87 12.54
CA TYR A 59 -0.55 11.68 12.98
C TYR A 59 -0.11 10.78 11.82
N LEU A 60 -0.92 10.61 10.78
CA LEU A 60 -0.52 9.87 9.58
C LEU A 60 0.63 10.58 8.85
N GLY A 61 0.60 11.91 8.75
CA GLY A 61 1.70 12.70 8.20
C GLY A 61 3.01 12.50 8.98
N LEU A 62 2.96 12.54 10.31
CA LEU A 62 4.11 12.29 11.17
C LEU A 62 4.61 10.84 11.06
N SER A 63 3.69 9.88 10.99
CA SER A 63 4.02 8.47 10.82
C SER A 63 4.81 8.24 9.53
N SER A 64 4.28 8.72 8.39
CA SER A 64 4.96 8.65 7.10
C SER A 64 6.32 9.35 7.11
N TYR A 65 6.42 10.53 7.75
CA TYR A 65 7.69 11.24 7.91
C TYR A 65 8.73 10.41 8.68
N PHE A 66 8.37 9.88 9.84
CA PHE A 66 9.32 9.11 10.66
C PHE A 66 9.71 7.80 9.99
N PHE A 67 8.79 7.17 9.26
CA PHE A 67 9.14 6.04 8.41
C PHE A 67 10.12 6.41 7.31
N HIS A 68 9.94 7.56 6.64
CA HIS A 68 10.91 8.07 5.66
C HIS A 68 12.27 8.40 6.30
N LYS A 69 12.29 8.83 7.56
CA LYS A 69 13.51 9.02 8.36
C LYS A 69 14.08 7.76 8.96
N ASN A 70 13.46 6.61 8.70
CA ASN A 70 13.88 5.29 9.20
C ASN A 70 13.81 5.16 10.72
N ASP A 71 13.03 6.02 11.36
CA ASP A 71 12.66 5.93 12.76
C ASP A 71 11.33 5.18 12.86
N PHE A 72 11.39 3.87 12.60
CA PHE A 72 10.21 3.01 12.57
C PHE A 72 9.45 3.01 13.90
N HIS A 73 10.17 3.12 15.03
CA HIS A 73 9.54 3.18 16.34
C HIS A 73 8.63 4.40 16.46
N ARG A 74 9.11 5.60 16.13
CA ARG A 74 8.27 6.80 16.14
C ARG A 74 7.19 6.76 15.07
N GLY A 75 7.50 6.24 13.89
CA GLY A 75 6.50 6.06 12.82
C GLY A 75 5.32 5.21 13.30
N GLN A 76 5.60 4.12 14.01
CA GLN A 76 4.60 3.24 14.61
C GLN A 76 3.84 3.90 15.77
N GLU A 77 4.52 4.69 16.60
CA GLU A 77 3.89 5.45 17.69
C GLU A 77 2.80 6.38 17.15
N PHE A 78 3.13 7.22 16.16
CA PHE A 78 2.15 8.12 15.54
C PHE A 78 1.05 7.38 14.78
N TRP A 79 1.37 6.29 14.11
CA TRP A 79 0.36 5.44 13.48
C TRP A 79 -0.63 4.90 14.53
N THR A 80 -0.14 4.43 15.68
CA THR A 80 -0.95 3.90 16.77
C THR A 80 -1.87 4.99 17.33
N LEU A 81 -1.35 6.21 17.51
CA LEU A 81 -2.16 7.36 17.92
C LEU A 81 -3.27 7.70 16.91
N ALA A 82 -3.00 7.59 15.60
CA ALA A 82 -4.02 7.76 14.57
C ALA A 82 -5.11 6.68 14.68
N SER A 83 -4.70 5.41 14.81
CA SER A 83 -5.60 4.25 14.98
C SER A 83 -6.48 4.38 16.23
N ASP A 84 -5.89 4.78 17.35
CA ASP A 84 -6.59 5.04 18.60
C ASP A 84 -7.61 6.16 18.45
N THR A 85 -7.27 7.22 17.71
CA THR A 85 -8.18 8.34 17.47
C THR A 85 -9.39 7.93 16.64
N VAL A 86 -9.20 7.11 15.59
CA VAL A 86 -10.32 6.57 14.79
C VAL A 86 -11.32 5.82 15.68
N LEU A 87 -10.80 4.89 16.50
CA LEU A 87 -11.65 4.04 17.35
C LEU A 87 -12.28 4.78 18.51
N LYS A 88 -11.56 5.71 19.13
CA LYS A 88 -12.08 6.52 20.25
C LYS A 88 -13.28 7.37 19.84
N HIS A 89 -13.33 7.79 18.58
CA HIS A 89 -14.38 8.65 18.04
C HIS A 89 -15.36 7.90 17.12
N ASP A 90 -15.31 6.56 17.08
CA ASP A 90 -16.14 5.68 16.24
C ASP A 90 -16.22 6.12 14.77
N LEU A 91 -15.13 6.70 14.24
CA LEU A 91 -15.07 7.23 12.88
C LEU A 91 -15.07 6.11 11.83
N ASP A 92 -14.69 4.89 12.22
CA ASP A 92 -14.77 3.70 11.39
C ASP A 92 -16.20 3.35 10.99
N LEU A 93 -17.19 3.66 11.85
CA LEU A 93 -18.60 3.40 11.58
C LEU A 93 -19.17 4.37 10.53
N ALA A 94 -18.65 5.60 10.47
CA ALA A 94 -19.09 6.65 9.55
C ALA A 94 -18.72 6.36 8.07
N LEU A 95 -17.84 5.37 7.83
CA LEU A 95 -17.40 4.98 6.48
C LEU A 95 -18.47 4.28 5.65
N THR A 96 -19.48 3.71 6.32
CA THR A 96 -20.54 2.91 5.67
C THR A 96 -21.60 3.75 4.95
N VAL A 97 -21.58 5.07 5.15
CA VAL A 97 -22.51 5.98 4.47
C VAL A 97 -22.14 6.04 2.97
N PRO A 98 -23.07 5.75 2.05
CA PRO A 98 -22.83 5.90 0.63
C PRO A 98 -22.49 7.36 0.33
N ILE A 99 -21.34 7.59 -0.31
CA ILE A 99 -20.98 8.91 -0.79
C ILE A 99 -21.68 9.09 -2.14
N VAL A 100 -22.74 9.90 -2.16
CA VAL A 100 -23.37 10.35 -3.41
C VAL A 100 -22.54 11.52 -3.93
N GLU A 101 -21.43 11.20 -4.59
CA GLU A 101 -20.69 12.19 -5.37
C GLU A 101 -21.38 12.33 -6.72
N ASN A 102 -21.81 13.55 -7.05
CA ASN A 102 -22.15 13.88 -8.43
C ASN A 102 -20.92 13.58 -9.28
N GLU A 103 -21.09 12.87 -10.41
CA GLU A 103 -20.06 12.47 -11.38
C GLU A 103 -19.32 13.68 -11.98
N THR A 104 -18.61 14.42 -11.14
CA THR A 104 -17.71 15.47 -11.55
C THR A 104 -16.48 14.77 -12.09
N THR A 105 -16.19 15.05 -13.36
CA THR A 105 -15.20 14.39 -14.21
C THR A 105 -13.74 14.61 -13.78
N THR A 106 -13.51 15.19 -12.60
CA THR A 106 -12.19 15.59 -12.11
C THR A 106 -11.67 14.54 -11.14
N TYR A 107 -10.72 13.72 -11.60
CA TYR A 107 -9.94 12.86 -10.73
C TYR A 107 -9.04 13.74 -9.86
N SER A 108 -9.51 14.05 -8.66
CA SER A 108 -8.77 14.83 -7.68
C SER A 108 -8.13 13.89 -6.68
N LEU A 109 -6.83 14.03 -6.45
CA LEU A 109 -6.14 13.41 -5.31
C LEU A 109 -6.65 13.98 -3.97
N HIS A 110 -7.26 15.17 -4.00
CA HIS A 110 -7.82 15.82 -2.82
C HIS A 110 -9.29 15.45 -2.63
N PRO A 111 -9.69 15.08 -1.40
CA PRO A 111 -11.07 14.80 -1.08
C PRO A 111 -11.93 16.07 -1.22
N LEU A 112 -13.11 15.91 -1.83
CA LEU A 112 -14.06 17.00 -2.08
C LEU A 112 -15.01 17.24 -0.91
N THR A 113 -15.19 16.24 -0.05
CA THR A 113 -16.12 16.27 1.09
C THR A 113 -15.44 15.74 2.35
N ASP A 114 -15.93 16.13 3.53
CA ASP A 114 -15.43 15.60 4.81
C ASP A 114 -15.56 14.06 4.87
N ALA A 115 -16.57 13.48 4.20
CA ALA A 115 -16.75 12.03 4.13
C ALA A 115 -15.67 11.36 3.25
N SER A 116 -15.33 11.94 2.10
CA SER A 116 -14.22 11.44 1.27
C SER A 116 -12.86 11.73 1.91
N GLU A 117 -12.71 12.80 2.68
CA GLU A 117 -11.51 13.10 3.47
C GLU A 117 -11.29 12.03 4.54
N LEU A 118 -12.35 11.71 5.30
CA LEU A 118 -12.32 10.64 6.29
C LEU A 118 -12.00 9.27 5.66
N ARG A 119 -12.65 8.93 4.55
CA ARG A 119 -12.39 7.68 3.83
C ARG A 119 -10.95 7.61 3.32
N SER A 120 -10.44 8.69 2.74
CA SER A 120 -9.07 8.75 2.26
C SER A 120 -8.08 8.62 3.41
N ALA A 121 -8.30 9.31 4.54
CA ALA A 121 -7.45 9.22 5.72
C ALA A 121 -7.47 7.79 6.31
N PHE A 122 -8.65 7.17 6.42
CA PHE A 122 -8.79 5.79 6.87
C PHE A 122 -8.10 4.81 5.91
N SER A 123 -8.31 4.95 4.61
CA SER A 123 -7.66 4.10 3.60
C SER A 123 -6.13 4.23 3.66
N ASN A 124 -5.61 5.44 3.82
CA ASN A 124 -4.18 5.65 3.99
C ASN A 124 -3.66 4.99 5.28
N LEU A 125 -4.41 5.07 6.39
CA LEU A 125 -4.06 4.36 7.63
C LEU A 125 -3.93 2.84 7.41
N ILE A 126 -4.88 2.23 6.69
CA ILE A 126 -4.85 0.80 6.34
C ILE A 126 -3.66 0.50 5.42
N PHE A 127 -3.47 1.32 4.38
CA PHE A 127 -2.37 1.16 3.44
C PHE A 127 -1.01 1.18 4.14
N LEU A 128 -0.75 2.19 4.97
CA LEU A 128 0.53 2.32 5.67
C LEU A 128 0.83 1.10 6.54
N ALA A 129 -0.18 0.60 7.27
CA ALA A 129 -0.01 -0.56 8.13
C ALA A 129 0.34 -1.83 7.34
N LEU A 130 -0.35 -2.06 6.23
CA LEU A 130 -0.15 -3.24 5.38
C LEU A 130 1.16 -3.15 4.59
N ASP A 131 1.58 -1.95 4.17
CA ASP A 131 2.84 -1.73 3.47
C ASP A 131 4.03 -2.09 4.38
N VAL A 132 4.01 -1.60 5.62
CA VAL A 132 5.00 -1.96 6.65
C VAL A 132 5.02 -3.46 6.91
N GLU A 133 3.86 -4.07 7.12
CA GLU A 133 3.73 -5.51 7.37
C GLU A 133 4.36 -6.32 6.23
N LEU A 134 4.02 -5.98 4.98
CA LEU A 134 4.40 -6.74 3.81
C LEU A 134 5.86 -6.51 3.39
N VAL A 135 6.33 -5.26 3.41
CA VAL A 135 7.68 -4.90 2.96
C VAL A 135 8.72 -5.23 4.01
N LEU A 136 8.44 -4.97 5.30
CA LEU A 136 9.39 -5.20 6.39
C LEU A 136 9.22 -6.56 7.05
N ALA A 137 8.20 -7.34 6.67
CA ALA A 137 7.86 -8.62 7.29
C ALA A 137 7.68 -8.53 8.81
N VAL A 138 7.19 -7.39 9.30
CA VAL A 138 6.88 -7.19 10.72
C VAL A 138 5.43 -7.56 11.02
N PRO A 139 5.12 -8.04 12.24
CA PRO A 139 3.74 -8.35 12.59
C PRO A 139 2.80 -7.16 12.39
N PRO A 140 1.55 -7.39 11.94
CA PRO A 140 0.57 -6.34 11.75
C PRO A 140 0.31 -5.61 13.06
N ILE A 141 0.50 -4.29 13.06
CA ILE A 141 0.15 -3.40 14.16
C ILE A 141 -1.33 -3.00 14.07
N ILE A 142 -1.98 -3.36 12.97
CA ILE A 142 -3.36 -2.99 12.70
C ILE A 142 -4.35 -3.76 13.58
N LYS A 143 -5.22 -2.99 14.25
CA LYS A 143 -6.29 -3.53 15.06
C LYS A 143 -7.31 -4.26 14.18
N PRO A 144 -7.74 -5.50 14.54
CA PRO A 144 -8.66 -6.28 13.73
C PRO A 144 -9.93 -5.55 13.33
N ARG A 145 -10.54 -4.79 14.26
CA ARG A 145 -11.74 -3.98 14.00
C ARG A 145 -11.58 -3.04 12.79
N LEU A 146 -10.41 -2.42 12.60
CA LEU A 146 -10.18 -1.51 11.47
C LEU A 146 -10.09 -2.26 10.15
N LEU A 147 -9.47 -3.44 10.14
CA LEU A 147 -9.44 -4.30 8.96
C LEU A 147 -10.84 -4.82 8.60
N ASP A 148 -11.62 -5.25 9.60
CA ASP A 148 -12.97 -5.76 9.38
C ASP A 148 -13.88 -4.68 8.78
N GLN A 149 -13.77 -3.43 9.26
CA GLN A 149 -14.49 -2.28 8.70
C GLN A 149 -14.01 -1.93 7.29
N PHE A 150 -12.71 -2.05 7.01
CA PHE A 150 -12.19 -1.84 5.65
C PHE A 150 -12.65 -2.92 4.68
N ASP A 151 -12.68 -4.19 5.09
CA ASP A 151 -13.19 -5.29 4.28
C ASP A 151 -14.70 -5.11 4.01
N LEU A 152 -15.48 -4.70 5.02
CA LEU A 152 -16.89 -4.34 4.84
C LEU A 152 -17.05 -3.19 3.83
N LEU A 153 -16.19 -2.16 3.91
CA LEU A 153 -16.19 -1.04 2.97
C LEU A 153 -15.88 -1.51 1.53
N MET A 154 -14.95 -2.45 1.37
CA MET A 154 -14.62 -3.05 0.07
C MET A 154 -15.79 -3.82 -0.55
N ASP A 155 -16.62 -4.46 0.28
CA ASP A 155 -17.71 -5.34 -0.17
C ASP A 155 -19.03 -4.60 -0.38
N THR A 156 -19.28 -3.52 0.37
CA THR A 156 -20.57 -2.81 0.37
C THR A 156 -20.70 -1.74 -0.70
N GLN A 157 -19.60 -1.19 -1.18
CA GLN A 157 -19.66 0.00 -2.02
C GLN A 157 -19.56 -0.31 -3.51
N VAL A 158 -20.50 0.25 -4.27
CA VAL A 158 -20.28 0.66 -5.66
C VAL A 158 -19.42 1.92 -5.62
N VAL A 159 -18.15 1.79 -5.19
CA VAL A 159 -17.29 2.96 -4.95
C VAL A 159 -17.05 3.66 -6.28
N ASN A 160 -17.29 4.97 -6.32
CA ASN A 160 -16.72 5.84 -7.33
C ASN A 160 -15.19 5.66 -7.34
N ASN A 161 -14.63 5.07 -8.40
CA ASN A 161 -13.19 4.77 -8.52
C ASN A 161 -12.28 6.01 -8.52
N ALA A 162 -12.82 7.20 -8.24
CA ALA A 162 -12.11 8.45 -8.11
C ALA A 162 -11.25 8.54 -6.83
N ASP A 163 -11.58 7.82 -5.74
CA ASP A 163 -10.76 7.82 -4.52
C ASP A 163 -9.54 6.90 -4.68
N LEU A 164 -8.42 7.50 -5.08
CA LEU A 164 -7.17 6.78 -5.31
C LEU A 164 -6.53 6.23 -4.03
N ASN A 165 -6.77 6.86 -2.87
CA ASN A 165 -6.27 6.35 -1.59
C ASN A 165 -7.01 5.06 -1.22
N PHE A 166 -8.32 5.03 -1.43
CA PHE A 166 -9.10 3.81 -1.27
C PHE A 166 -8.65 2.72 -2.24
N ALA A 167 -8.45 3.04 -3.52
CA ALA A 167 -7.98 2.09 -4.52
C ALA A 167 -6.60 1.48 -4.15
N ARG A 168 -5.68 2.33 -3.65
CA ARG A 168 -4.35 1.93 -3.19
C ARG A 168 -4.40 1.01 -1.98
N ALA A 169 -5.19 1.36 -0.96
CA ALA A 169 -5.43 0.52 0.21
C ALA A 169 -6.11 -0.81 -0.16
N LYS A 170 -7.05 -0.79 -1.10
CA LYS A 170 -7.74 -1.98 -1.61
C LYS A 170 -6.79 -2.92 -2.34
N SER A 171 -5.91 -2.40 -3.20
CA SER A 171 -4.89 -3.19 -3.91
C SER A 171 -3.96 -3.90 -2.93
N ILE A 172 -3.40 -3.18 -1.94
CA ILE A 172 -2.49 -3.81 -0.96
C ILE A 172 -3.20 -4.79 -0.02
N ARG A 173 -4.47 -4.52 0.33
CA ARG A 173 -5.29 -5.47 1.11
C ARG A 173 -5.50 -6.78 0.36
N MET A 174 -5.79 -6.73 -0.94
CA MET A 174 -5.93 -7.93 -1.77
C MET A 174 -4.59 -8.68 -1.92
N LEU A 175 -3.47 -7.96 -2.02
CA LEU A 175 -2.13 -8.57 -1.98
C LEU A 175 -1.85 -9.28 -0.64
N SER A 176 -2.15 -8.64 0.49
CA SER A 176 -2.06 -9.29 1.81
C SER A 176 -2.92 -10.55 1.89
N GLN A 177 -4.14 -10.51 1.34
CA GLN A 177 -5.03 -11.67 1.26
C GLN A 177 -4.45 -12.78 0.36
N SER A 178 -3.82 -12.45 -0.78
CA SER A 178 -3.20 -13.46 -1.66
C SER A 178 -2.08 -14.20 -0.94
N ARG A 179 -1.24 -13.46 -0.21
CA ARG A 179 -0.14 -14.00 0.58
C ARG A 179 -0.63 -14.98 1.65
N ARG A 180 -1.74 -14.66 2.32
CA ARG A 180 -2.39 -15.56 3.30
C ARG A 180 -2.91 -16.84 2.64
N VAL A 181 -3.52 -16.73 1.46
CA VAL A 181 -3.98 -17.89 0.68
C VAL A 181 -2.79 -18.77 0.25
N THR A 182 -1.72 -18.17 -0.26
CA THR A 182 -0.48 -18.87 -0.66
C THR A 182 0.15 -19.58 0.54
N ALA A 183 0.24 -18.92 1.70
CA ALA A 183 0.77 -19.54 2.92
C ALA A 183 -0.10 -20.70 3.43
N ALA A 184 -1.43 -20.56 3.36
CA ALA A 184 -2.36 -21.63 3.72
C ALA A 184 -2.25 -22.83 2.77
N TRP A 185 -2.07 -22.60 1.47
CA TRP A 185 -1.78 -23.63 0.49
C TRP A 185 -0.48 -24.38 0.83
N ASP A 186 0.61 -23.66 1.10
CA ASP A 186 1.91 -24.27 1.41
C ASP A 186 1.82 -25.13 2.69
N ALA A 187 1.12 -24.65 3.72
CA ALA A 187 0.84 -25.43 4.92
C ALA A 187 -0.04 -26.67 4.65
N GLY A 188 -1.07 -26.53 3.81
CA GLY A 188 -1.95 -27.61 3.40
C GLY A 188 -1.24 -28.69 2.57
N LYS A 189 -0.29 -28.29 1.70
CA LYS A 189 0.57 -29.20 0.93
C LYS A 189 1.45 -30.05 1.84
N ALA A 190 2.04 -29.46 2.88
CA ALA A 190 2.80 -30.21 3.89
C ALA A 190 1.92 -31.24 4.62
N GLN A 191 0.63 -30.95 4.77
CA GLN A 191 -0.35 -31.81 5.44
C GLN A 191 -1.14 -32.74 4.51
N ARG A 192 -0.86 -32.75 3.19
CA ARG A 192 -1.58 -33.53 2.16
C ARG A 192 -3.11 -33.33 2.19
N GLN A 193 -3.58 -32.11 2.48
CA GLN A 193 -5.00 -31.81 2.50
C GLN A 193 -5.62 -31.90 1.09
N SER A 194 -6.81 -32.51 1.00
CA SER A 194 -7.55 -32.68 -0.25
C SER A 194 -8.22 -31.39 -0.76
N PRO A 195 -8.61 -31.33 -2.05
CA PRO A 195 -9.51 -30.32 -2.58
C PRO A 195 -10.80 -30.23 -1.76
N GLY A 196 -11.19 -29.02 -1.32
CA GLY A 196 -12.32 -28.79 -0.41
C GLY A 196 -11.97 -28.05 0.89
N ALA A 197 -10.68 -27.76 1.11
CA ALA A 197 -10.24 -26.95 2.23
C ALA A 197 -10.65 -25.46 2.07
N PRO A 198 -10.90 -24.72 3.17
CA PRO A 198 -11.38 -23.34 3.13
C PRO A 198 -10.54 -22.37 2.27
N TRP A 199 -9.22 -22.63 2.15
CA TRP A 199 -8.32 -21.80 1.35
C TRP A 199 -8.66 -21.83 -0.14
N PHE A 200 -9.26 -22.91 -0.67
CA PHE A 200 -9.60 -23.05 -2.09
C PHE A 200 -10.78 -22.16 -2.50
N GLU A 201 -11.78 -22.03 -1.63
CA GLU A 201 -12.88 -21.07 -1.81
C GLU A 201 -12.38 -19.63 -1.71
N SER A 202 -11.51 -19.35 -0.74
CA SER A 202 -10.86 -18.03 -0.62
C SER A 202 -10.03 -17.68 -1.85
N TYR A 203 -9.34 -18.67 -2.45
CA TYR A 203 -8.56 -18.50 -3.67
C TYR A 203 -9.43 -18.02 -4.84
N TRP A 204 -10.53 -18.71 -5.14
CA TRP A 204 -11.39 -18.33 -6.27
C TRP A 204 -12.09 -16.99 -6.07
N LYS A 205 -12.65 -16.77 -4.89
CA LYS A 205 -13.28 -15.48 -4.55
C LYS A 205 -12.30 -14.32 -4.67
N LEU A 206 -11.03 -14.53 -4.28
CA LEU A 206 -10.01 -13.49 -4.38
C LEU A 206 -9.63 -13.21 -5.84
N ILE A 207 -9.51 -14.23 -6.69
CA ILE A 207 -9.28 -14.04 -8.13
C ILE A 207 -10.40 -13.23 -8.78
N GLU A 208 -11.65 -13.53 -8.48
CA GLU A 208 -12.80 -12.80 -9.02
C GLU A 208 -12.77 -11.32 -8.59
N ARG A 209 -12.56 -11.06 -7.30
CA ARG A 209 -12.44 -9.70 -6.75
C ARG A 209 -11.27 -8.93 -7.34
N LEU A 210 -10.11 -9.58 -7.53
CA LEU A 210 -8.94 -8.98 -8.14
C LEU A 210 -9.18 -8.61 -9.60
N ASN A 211 -9.78 -9.49 -10.40
CA ASN A 211 -10.11 -9.19 -11.80
C ASN A 211 -11.09 -8.02 -11.92
N ALA A 212 -12.12 -7.98 -11.06
CA ALA A 212 -13.06 -6.86 -11.03
C ALA A 212 -12.36 -5.54 -10.65
N HIS A 213 -11.46 -5.58 -9.67
CA HIS A 213 -10.68 -4.42 -9.23
C HIS A 213 -9.72 -3.93 -10.33
N ILE A 214 -8.99 -4.83 -10.99
CA ILE A 214 -8.08 -4.49 -12.09
C ILE A 214 -8.86 -3.89 -13.28
N GLY A 215 -10.02 -4.45 -13.62
CA GLY A 215 -10.89 -3.88 -14.66
C GLY A 215 -11.30 -2.44 -14.34
N SER A 216 -11.65 -2.17 -13.09
CA SER A 216 -11.96 -0.83 -12.59
C SER A 216 -10.74 0.12 -12.65
N LEU A 217 -9.56 -0.35 -12.22
CA LEU A 217 -8.32 0.41 -12.28
C LEU A 217 -7.91 0.75 -13.71
N ASN A 218 -8.05 -0.20 -14.65
CA ASN A 218 -7.76 0.04 -16.07
C ASN A 218 -8.69 1.11 -16.67
N HIS A 219 -9.98 1.08 -16.33
CA HIS A 219 -10.91 2.14 -16.73
C HIS A 219 -10.50 3.50 -16.17
N THR A 220 -10.08 3.54 -14.90
CA THR A 220 -9.63 4.75 -14.20
C THR A 220 -8.32 5.29 -14.78
N HIS A 221 -7.35 4.42 -15.06
CA HIS A 221 -6.09 4.73 -15.69
C HIS A 221 -6.30 5.38 -17.06
N LEU A 222 -7.16 4.77 -17.89
CA LEU A 222 -7.51 5.31 -19.20
C LEU A 222 -8.12 6.72 -19.08
N ARG A 223 -9.04 6.93 -18.14
CA ARG A 223 -9.64 8.26 -17.93
C ARG A 223 -8.61 9.29 -17.45
N ILE A 224 -7.72 8.92 -16.53
CA ILE A 224 -6.66 9.82 -16.04
C ILE A 224 -5.63 10.12 -17.13
N SER A 225 -5.37 9.21 -18.07
CA SER A 225 -4.43 9.48 -19.19
C SER A 225 -4.88 10.62 -20.12
N PHE A 226 -6.17 10.98 -20.08
CA PHE A 226 -6.70 12.17 -20.77
C PHE A 226 -6.63 13.45 -19.93
N LEU A 227 -6.21 13.35 -18.67
CA LEU A 227 -6.04 14.45 -17.74
C LEU A 227 -4.53 14.66 -17.55
N ASP A 228 -4.06 15.90 -17.53
CA ASP A 228 -2.67 16.23 -17.22
C ASP A 228 -2.41 16.09 -15.71
N ALA A 229 -2.59 14.86 -15.20
CA ALA A 229 -2.62 14.51 -13.79
C ALA A 229 -1.61 13.38 -13.50
N HIS A 230 -0.34 13.65 -13.83
CA HIS A 230 0.78 12.69 -13.74
C HIS A 230 0.83 11.92 -12.42
N THR A 231 0.73 12.64 -11.30
CA THR A 231 0.75 12.07 -9.95
C THR A 231 -0.38 11.07 -9.70
N ALA A 232 -1.58 11.35 -10.23
CA ALA A 232 -2.73 10.44 -10.16
C ALA A 232 -2.52 9.21 -11.06
N GLU A 233 -1.92 9.41 -12.23
CA GLU A 233 -1.56 8.32 -13.16
C GLU A 233 -0.58 7.34 -12.51
N LEU A 234 0.48 7.86 -11.87
CA LEU A 234 1.46 7.05 -11.15
C LEU A 234 0.82 6.23 -10.02
N THR A 235 -0.07 6.84 -9.22
CA THR A 235 -0.80 6.12 -8.16
C THR A 235 -1.62 4.98 -8.74
N VAL A 236 -2.30 5.17 -9.87
CA VAL A 236 -3.10 4.10 -10.48
C VAL A 236 -2.24 3.00 -11.07
N LYS A 237 -1.11 3.34 -11.71
CA LYS A 237 -0.12 2.36 -12.17
C LYS A 237 0.41 1.51 -11.01
N LEU A 238 0.69 2.14 -9.87
CA LEU A 238 1.08 1.44 -8.64
C LEU A 238 -0.01 0.48 -8.18
N CYS A 239 -1.27 0.95 -8.09
CA CYS A 239 -2.41 0.12 -7.73
C CYS A 239 -2.58 -1.09 -8.65
N LEU A 240 -2.38 -0.89 -9.96
CA LEU A 240 -2.43 -1.96 -10.97
C LEU A 240 -1.32 -2.99 -10.74
N ILE A 241 -0.06 -2.55 -10.59
CA ILE A 241 1.06 -3.46 -10.35
C ILE A 241 0.83 -4.30 -9.09
N VAL A 242 0.39 -3.68 -7.98
CA VAL A 242 0.12 -4.38 -6.72
C VAL A 242 -1.01 -5.42 -6.88
N ALA A 243 -2.10 -5.06 -7.57
CA ALA A 243 -3.20 -5.99 -7.80
C ALA A 243 -2.83 -7.13 -8.76
N ILE A 244 -2.09 -6.84 -9.83
CA ILE A 244 -1.61 -7.85 -10.79
C ILE A 244 -0.58 -8.76 -10.12
N ALA A 245 0.27 -8.24 -9.23
CA ALA A 245 1.18 -9.06 -8.43
C ALA A 245 0.43 -10.01 -7.49
N ALA A 246 -0.68 -9.58 -6.90
CA ALA A 246 -1.54 -10.47 -6.12
C ALA A 246 -2.13 -11.61 -6.99
N LEU A 247 -2.56 -11.32 -8.23
CA LEU A 247 -2.99 -12.36 -9.19
C LEU A 247 -1.84 -13.30 -9.57
N ALA A 248 -0.64 -12.76 -9.80
CA ALA A 248 0.55 -13.55 -10.10
C ALA A 248 0.88 -14.50 -8.94
N ASP A 249 0.80 -14.03 -7.69
CA ASP A 249 0.98 -14.87 -6.50
C ASP A 249 0.01 -16.05 -6.49
N LEU A 250 -1.28 -15.79 -6.73
CA LEU A 250 -2.33 -16.83 -6.79
C LEU A 250 -2.12 -17.80 -7.95
N HIS A 251 -1.97 -17.32 -9.19
CA HIS A 251 -1.72 -18.19 -10.35
C HIS A 251 -0.43 -18.99 -10.19
N GLY A 252 0.56 -18.43 -9.50
CA GLY A 252 1.82 -19.07 -9.14
C GLY A 252 1.69 -20.28 -8.22
N ILE A 253 0.56 -20.48 -7.54
CA ILE A 253 0.27 -21.68 -6.72
C ILE A 253 0.22 -22.93 -7.61
N PHE A 254 -0.50 -22.84 -8.73
CA PHE A 254 -0.76 -23.98 -9.63
C PHE A 254 0.04 -23.95 -10.92
N ALA A 255 0.78 -22.87 -11.20
CA ALA A 255 1.60 -22.73 -12.41
C ALA A 255 2.53 -23.94 -12.71
N PRO A 256 3.17 -24.61 -11.73
CA PRO A 256 4.02 -25.76 -12.02
C PRO A 256 3.28 -27.02 -12.50
N SER A 257 1.98 -27.13 -12.17
CA SER A 257 1.20 -28.36 -12.42
C SER A 257 0.01 -28.15 -13.36
N HIS A 258 -0.33 -26.91 -13.71
CA HIS A 258 -1.51 -26.58 -14.51
C HIS A 258 -1.17 -25.57 -15.62
N ALA A 259 -1.35 -25.98 -16.88
CA ALA A 259 -0.90 -25.22 -18.05
C ALA A 259 -1.57 -23.84 -18.18
N GLU A 260 -2.88 -23.74 -17.91
CA GLU A 260 -3.58 -22.45 -17.97
C GLU A 260 -3.12 -21.52 -16.84
N SER A 261 -2.89 -22.05 -15.63
CA SER A 261 -2.34 -21.24 -14.52
C SER A 261 -0.92 -20.75 -14.83
N SER A 262 -0.11 -21.60 -15.47
CA SER A 262 1.22 -21.24 -15.96
C SER A 262 1.15 -20.10 -16.98
N ARG A 263 0.24 -20.20 -17.95
CA ARG A 263 0.00 -19.14 -18.93
C ARG A 263 -0.44 -17.83 -18.27
N ARG A 264 -1.45 -17.89 -17.39
CA ARG A 264 -1.96 -16.71 -16.68
C ARG A 264 -0.89 -16.03 -15.83
N TYR A 265 -0.06 -16.81 -15.13
CA TYR A 265 1.10 -16.27 -14.43
C TYR A 265 2.02 -15.49 -15.38
N ARG A 266 2.38 -16.07 -16.54
CA ARG A 266 3.21 -15.37 -17.54
C ARG A 266 2.59 -14.07 -18.02
N ASP A 267 1.30 -14.10 -18.36
CA ASP A 267 0.59 -12.92 -18.84
C ASP A 267 0.62 -11.80 -17.79
N THR A 268 0.37 -12.12 -16.51
CA THR A 268 0.44 -11.14 -15.40
C THR A 268 1.85 -10.56 -15.20
N VAL A 269 2.90 -11.38 -15.32
CA VAL A 269 4.29 -10.90 -15.18
C VAL A 269 4.66 -9.95 -16.31
N VAL A 270 4.29 -10.28 -17.55
CA VAL A 270 4.51 -9.40 -18.72
C VAL A 270 3.80 -8.07 -18.53
N GLU A 271 2.58 -8.08 -18.00
CA GLU A 271 1.83 -6.86 -17.71
C GLU A 271 2.53 -5.98 -16.64
N ILE A 272 3.03 -6.59 -15.55
CA ILE A 272 3.82 -5.87 -14.53
C ILE A 272 5.05 -5.21 -15.14
N VAL A 273 5.81 -5.93 -15.97
CA VAL A 273 7.00 -5.41 -16.66
C VAL A 273 6.62 -4.27 -17.60
N SER A 274 5.54 -4.45 -18.37
CA SER A 274 5.05 -3.45 -19.30
C SER A 274 4.73 -2.13 -18.59
N ILE A 275 3.93 -2.18 -17.51
CA ILE A 275 3.59 -0.97 -16.73
C ILE A 275 4.85 -0.38 -16.10
N SER A 276 5.70 -1.20 -15.49
CA SER A 276 6.92 -0.74 -14.81
C SER A 276 7.91 -0.05 -15.75
N SER A 277 7.97 -0.49 -17.01
CA SER A 277 8.85 0.11 -18.03
C SER A 277 8.44 1.52 -18.44
N THR A 278 7.22 1.96 -18.07
CA THR A 278 6.75 3.33 -18.32
C THR A 278 7.19 4.34 -17.26
N PHE A 279 7.77 3.88 -16.15
CA PHE A 279 8.30 4.79 -15.13
C PHE A 279 9.62 5.40 -15.55
N THR A 280 9.73 6.72 -15.39
CA THR A 280 10.97 7.46 -15.51
C THR A 280 11.73 7.46 -14.18
N VAL A 281 13.02 7.84 -14.21
CA VAL A 281 13.81 8.02 -12.98
C VAL A 281 13.18 9.09 -12.06
N ASP A 282 12.59 10.12 -12.67
CA ASP A 282 11.90 11.17 -11.93
C ASP A 282 10.64 10.66 -11.21
N ASP A 283 9.98 9.64 -11.76
CA ASP A 283 8.78 9.05 -11.17
C ASP A 283 9.10 8.28 -9.89
N CYS A 284 10.32 7.76 -9.73
CA CYS A 284 10.71 6.95 -8.58
C CYS A 284 10.53 7.65 -7.22
N ARG A 285 10.48 9.00 -7.20
CA ARG A 285 10.19 9.77 -5.99
C ARG A 285 8.73 9.71 -5.54
N TYR A 286 7.84 9.22 -6.40
CA TYR A 286 6.40 9.05 -6.16
C TYR A 286 6.00 7.58 -6.15
N LEU A 287 6.94 6.66 -5.89
CA LEU A 287 6.68 5.22 -5.87
C LEU A 287 6.84 4.67 -4.45
N ASP A 288 5.96 3.74 -4.07
CA ASP A 288 6.00 3.12 -2.74
C ASP A 288 6.92 1.90 -2.69
N PRO A 289 7.50 1.59 -1.51
CA PRO A 289 8.29 0.38 -1.29
C PRO A 289 7.57 -0.93 -1.65
N ILE A 290 6.22 -0.97 -1.61
CA ILE A 290 5.43 -2.15 -1.98
C ILE A 290 5.70 -2.68 -3.40
N LEU A 291 6.19 -1.82 -4.31
CA LEU A 291 6.53 -2.24 -5.66
C LEU A 291 7.65 -3.27 -5.68
N SER A 292 8.59 -3.21 -4.75
CA SER A 292 9.69 -4.17 -4.67
C SER A 292 9.22 -5.56 -4.28
N LEU A 293 8.24 -5.65 -3.38
CA LEU A 293 7.57 -6.92 -3.10
C LEU A 293 6.79 -7.41 -4.34
N SER A 294 6.08 -6.51 -5.01
CA SER A 294 5.28 -6.83 -6.21
C SER A 294 6.18 -7.39 -7.33
N TRP A 295 7.32 -6.76 -7.55
CA TRP A 295 8.37 -7.22 -8.46
C TRP A 295 8.99 -8.54 -8.03
N ALA A 296 9.29 -8.73 -6.74
CA ALA A 296 9.80 -9.99 -6.22
C ALA A 296 8.84 -11.16 -6.50
N ILE A 297 7.54 -10.94 -6.26
CA ILE A 297 6.49 -11.92 -6.57
C ILE A 297 6.50 -12.26 -8.05
N ALA A 298 6.54 -11.26 -8.93
CA ALA A 298 6.55 -11.46 -10.38
C ALA A 298 7.77 -12.28 -10.86
N THR A 299 8.95 -12.05 -10.27
CA THR A 299 10.18 -12.76 -10.65
C THR A 299 10.38 -14.10 -9.98
N LYS A 300 9.72 -14.37 -8.83
CA LYS A 300 9.97 -15.54 -7.99
C LYS A 300 10.00 -16.85 -8.79
N ARG A 301 8.95 -17.13 -9.57
CA ARG A 301 8.86 -18.41 -10.30
C ARG A 301 9.76 -18.49 -11.53
N ILE A 302 10.16 -17.34 -12.07
CA ILE A 302 11.16 -17.26 -13.15
C ILE A 302 12.51 -17.73 -12.60
N LEU A 303 12.90 -17.16 -11.46
CA LEU A 303 14.16 -17.49 -10.78
C LEU A 303 14.19 -18.95 -10.29
N GLU A 304 13.05 -19.49 -9.85
CA GLU A 304 12.92 -20.89 -9.45
C GLU A 304 12.92 -21.89 -10.63
N ASN A 305 13.05 -21.43 -11.89
CA ASN A 305 12.93 -22.24 -13.12
C ASN A 305 11.62 -23.04 -13.23
N GLN A 306 10.57 -22.62 -12.51
CA GLN A 306 9.27 -23.29 -12.55
C GLN A 306 8.41 -22.84 -13.73
N VAL A 307 8.78 -21.73 -14.37
CA VAL A 307 8.13 -21.20 -15.57
C VAL A 307 9.19 -20.70 -16.54
N VAL A 308 9.26 -21.29 -17.74
CA VAL A 308 10.23 -20.92 -18.79
C VAL A 308 9.67 -19.82 -19.68
N TYR A 309 10.50 -18.82 -20.02
CA TYR A 309 10.21 -17.80 -21.03
C TYR A 309 11.37 -17.73 -22.02
N ASP A 310 11.09 -17.35 -23.26
CA ASP A 310 12.15 -17.11 -24.24
C ASP A 310 12.98 -15.85 -23.90
N ASN A 311 12.40 -14.92 -23.12
CA ASN A 311 12.98 -13.62 -22.77
C ASN A 311 13.16 -13.41 -21.25
N GLN A 312 13.33 -14.48 -20.45
CA GLN A 312 13.43 -14.40 -18.98
C GLN A 312 14.47 -13.38 -18.50
N GLN A 313 15.65 -13.38 -19.11
CA GLN A 313 16.75 -12.50 -18.72
C GLN A 313 16.39 -11.02 -18.93
N SER A 314 15.71 -10.70 -20.02
CA SER A 314 15.26 -9.34 -20.29
C SER A 314 14.20 -8.87 -19.29
N ILE A 315 13.27 -9.76 -18.91
CA ILE A 315 12.25 -9.48 -17.89
C ILE A 315 12.90 -9.21 -16.53
N ILE A 316 13.82 -10.07 -16.09
CA ILE A 316 14.53 -9.92 -14.82
C ILE A 316 15.37 -8.63 -14.83
N ALA A 317 16.08 -8.35 -15.94
CA ALA A 317 16.89 -7.15 -16.06
C ALA A 317 16.05 -5.87 -16.00
N ALA A 318 14.87 -5.85 -16.63
CA ALA A 318 13.95 -4.72 -16.58
C ALA A 318 13.45 -4.45 -15.15
N ILE A 319 13.03 -5.52 -14.44
CA ILE A 319 12.60 -5.41 -13.04
C ILE A 319 13.76 -4.98 -12.14
N ARG A 320 14.96 -5.53 -12.34
CA ARG A 320 16.15 -5.15 -11.57
C ARG A 320 16.52 -3.68 -11.78
N ALA A 321 16.41 -3.17 -13.00
CA ALA A 321 16.64 -1.76 -13.29
C ALA A 321 15.63 -0.86 -12.55
N CYS A 322 14.35 -1.23 -12.56
CA CYS A 322 13.30 -0.51 -11.81
C CYS A 322 13.57 -0.52 -10.30
N ASN A 323 13.93 -1.69 -9.74
CA ASN A 323 14.23 -1.84 -8.33
C ASN A 323 15.47 -1.04 -7.91
N LEU A 324 16.52 -1.01 -8.74
CA LEU A 324 17.73 -0.24 -8.47
C LEU A 324 17.44 1.27 -8.40
N ASN A 325 16.62 1.79 -9.33
CA ASN A 325 16.20 3.19 -9.30
C ASN A 325 15.41 3.51 -8.03
N LEU A 326 14.53 2.58 -7.60
CA LEU A 326 13.78 2.72 -6.36
C LEU A 326 14.70 2.68 -5.13
N GLN A 327 15.66 1.75 -5.06
CA GLN A 327 16.63 1.63 -3.97
C GLN A 327 17.49 2.88 -3.77
N GLN A 328 17.86 3.56 -4.86
CA GLN A 328 18.60 4.82 -4.78
C GLN A 328 17.80 5.91 -4.06
N MET A 329 16.47 5.86 -4.15
CA MET A 329 15.56 6.81 -3.50
C MET A 329 15.07 6.30 -2.13
N LEU A 330 15.04 4.99 -1.94
CA LEU A 330 14.48 4.29 -0.78
C LEU A 330 15.47 3.22 -0.26
N PRO A 331 16.30 3.54 0.75
CA PRO A 331 17.37 2.67 1.20
C PRO A 331 16.94 1.31 1.79
N TYR A 332 15.63 1.11 2.03
CA TYR A 332 15.05 -0.07 2.69
C TYR A 332 14.27 -0.95 1.73
N VAL A 333 14.24 -0.60 0.44
CA VAL A 333 13.72 -1.49 -0.58
C VAL A 333 14.61 -2.73 -0.60
N PRO A 334 14.10 -3.90 -0.17
CA PRO A 334 14.91 -5.10 -0.19
C PRO A 334 15.27 -5.40 -1.66
N ASP A 335 16.42 -6.02 -1.86
CA ASP A 335 16.66 -6.64 -3.16
C ASP A 335 15.54 -7.66 -3.40
N PHE A 336 14.81 -7.50 -4.50
CA PHE A 336 13.66 -8.34 -4.81
C PHE A 336 14.05 -9.83 -4.88
N GLU A 337 15.33 -10.12 -5.17
CA GLU A 337 15.88 -11.48 -5.19
C GLU A 337 15.94 -12.09 -3.77
N CYS A 338 16.13 -11.27 -2.73
CA CYS A 338 16.17 -11.71 -1.33
C CYS A 338 14.78 -11.96 -0.72
N ILE A 339 13.70 -11.42 -1.30
CA ILE A 339 12.31 -11.54 -0.80
C ILE A 339 11.68 -12.91 -1.17
N SER A 340 12.34 -13.69 -2.02
CA SER A 340 11.81 -14.94 -2.59
C SER A 340 11.59 -16.06 -1.56
N HIS A 341 12.24 -15.99 -0.39
CA HIS A 341 12.00 -16.91 0.71
C HIS A 341 10.97 -16.32 1.69
N PRO A 342 9.98 -17.10 2.17
CA PRO A 342 9.13 -16.66 3.26
C PRO A 342 10.05 -16.32 4.43
N VAL A 343 10.11 -15.04 4.78
CA VAL A 343 10.87 -14.56 5.94
C VAL A 343 10.32 -15.35 7.13
N PRO A 344 11.10 -16.23 7.77
CA PRO A 344 10.65 -16.85 9.02
C PRO A 344 10.32 -15.70 9.98
N PRO A 345 9.21 -15.78 10.74
CA PRO A 345 8.84 -14.70 11.66
C PRO A 345 10.07 -14.36 12.48
N LEU A 346 10.52 -13.10 12.40
CA LEU A 346 11.67 -12.63 13.15
C LEU A 346 11.41 -12.99 14.61
N GLN A 347 12.15 -13.97 15.12
CA GLN A 347 12.28 -14.14 16.56
C GLN A 347 12.95 -12.86 17.02
N TYR A 348 12.16 -11.92 17.54
CA TYR A 348 12.69 -10.77 18.25
C TYR A 348 13.58 -11.34 19.36
N GLN A 349 14.88 -11.37 19.11
CA GLN A 349 15.84 -11.33 20.19
C GLN A 349 15.50 -10.04 20.93
N ASN A 350 14.97 -10.23 22.13
CA ASN A 350 14.81 -9.23 23.17
C ASN A 350 16.14 -8.49 23.37
N VAL A 351 16.46 -7.53 22.51
CA VAL A 351 17.39 -6.45 22.81
C VAL A 351 16.61 -5.44 23.65
N PHE A 352 16.17 -5.91 24.83
CA PHE A 352 15.95 -5.00 25.93
C PHE A 352 17.30 -4.40 26.23
N TYR A 353 17.48 -3.13 25.89
CA TYR A 353 18.50 -2.30 26.48
C TYR A 353 18.32 -2.40 28.00
N SER A 354 19.20 -3.16 28.65
CA SER A 354 19.47 -3.01 30.07
C SER A 354 19.95 -1.57 30.24
N ALA A 355 19.03 -0.68 30.64
CA ALA A 355 19.38 0.63 31.13
C ALA A 355 20.36 0.41 32.29
N GLY A 356 21.64 0.74 32.04
CA GLY A 356 22.69 0.70 33.04
C GLY A 356 22.31 1.61 34.21
N HIS A 357 21.79 1.01 35.27
CA HIS A 357 21.87 1.55 36.61
C HIS A 357 23.32 1.39 37.07
N ASN A 358 24.10 2.45 36.90
CA ASN A 358 25.25 2.72 37.76
C ASN A 358 25.00 4.07 38.45
N ARG A 359 24.48 3.99 39.67
CA ARG A 359 24.76 4.93 40.75
C ARG A 359 25.11 4.13 41.99
#